data_AF-A0A519LH29-F1
#
_entry.id   AF-A0A519LH29-F1
#
_cell.length_a   1.000
_cell.length_b   1.000
_cell.length_c   1.000
_cell.angle_alpha   90.00
_cell.angle_beta   90.00
_cell.angle_gamma   90.00
#
_symmetry.space_group_name_H-M   'P 1'
#
loop_
_entity.id
_entity.type
_entity.pdbx_description
1 polymer ?
#
loop_
_entity_poly.entity_id
_entity_poly.type
_entity_poly.pdbx_seq_one_letter_code
_entity_poly.pdbx_strand_id
1 'polypeptide(L)'
;MGNGNVRKTIAKQFSSIENSEEINSFEIHDWKENTISLIKAEEFEDLSSKTDPIADNVENKVQVKENQKMLIIRASFTKDLKWDLIYKGTKVSAFMKDEELIKAIDRGDQFSKGDLMVVDLEITKYYDQELGTHMITKDSYKILKFVEHIKDGRIENMFDE
;
A
#
# COMPACT_ATOMS: atom_id res chain seq x y z
N MET A 1 8.89 -13.51 -19.33
CA MET A 1 9.29 -12.43 -20.27
C MET A 1 8.06 -12.07 -21.09
N GLY A 2 7.36 -10.99 -20.73
CA GLY A 2 5.99 -10.72 -21.18
C GLY A 2 5.91 -9.88 -22.46
N ASN A 3 4.86 -10.12 -23.23
CA ASN A 3 4.43 -9.50 -24.50
C ASN A 3 4.20 -7.96 -24.48
N GLY A 4 4.80 -7.21 -23.56
CA GLY A 4 4.59 -5.76 -23.40
C GLY A 4 5.02 -4.94 -24.62
N ASN A 5 6.09 -5.35 -25.30
CA ASN A 5 6.55 -4.69 -26.53
C ASN A 5 5.59 -4.92 -27.71
N VAL A 6 5.00 -6.12 -27.81
CA VAL A 6 4.01 -6.44 -28.85
C VAL A 6 2.75 -5.59 -28.64
N ARG A 7 2.25 -5.49 -27.41
CA ARG A 7 1.06 -4.68 -27.08
C ARG A 7 1.28 -3.18 -27.32
N LYS A 8 2.44 -2.62 -26.94
CA LYS A 8 2.78 -1.21 -27.20
C LYS A 8 2.81 -0.89 -28.70
N THR A 9 3.34 -1.80 -29.51
CA THR A 9 3.34 -1.66 -30.97
C THR A 9 1.93 -1.68 -31.54
N ILE A 10 1.10 -2.62 -31.10
CA ILE A 10 -0.30 -2.75 -31.53
C ILE A 10 -1.12 -1.50 -31.14
N ALA A 11 -1.04 -1.04 -29.88
CA ALA A 11 -1.74 0.16 -29.43
C ALA A 11 -1.32 1.42 -30.22
N LYS A 12 -0.03 1.56 -30.55
CA LYS A 12 0.46 2.66 -31.38
C LYS A 12 -0.12 2.60 -32.80
N GLN A 13 -0.22 1.41 -33.39
CA GLN A 13 -0.84 1.23 -34.69
C GLN A 13 -2.32 1.62 -34.67
N PHE A 14 -3.07 1.19 -33.65
CA PHE A 14 -4.49 1.57 -33.51
C PHE A 14 -4.69 3.06 -33.24
N SER A 15 -3.90 3.70 -32.39
CA SER A 15 -3.96 5.16 -32.19
C SER A 15 -3.69 5.97 -33.47
N SER A 16 -2.93 5.40 -34.42
CA SER A 16 -2.66 6.06 -35.71
C SER A 16 -3.82 5.92 -36.69
N ILE A 17 -4.64 4.88 -36.54
CA ILE A 17 -5.78 4.56 -37.41
C ILE A 17 -7.07 5.18 -36.88
N GLU A 18 -7.23 5.31 -35.57
CA GLU A 18 -8.38 5.94 -34.89
C GLU A 18 -8.66 7.37 -35.38
N ASN A 19 -7.62 8.10 -35.81
CA ASN A 19 -7.74 9.47 -36.33
C ASN A 19 -8.07 9.53 -37.84
N SER A 20 -8.32 8.40 -38.50
CA SER A 20 -8.57 8.33 -39.94
C SER A 20 -10.06 8.07 -40.23
N GLU A 21 -10.78 9.08 -40.73
CA GLU A 21 -12.18 8.96 -41.15
C GLU A 21 -12.40 7.97 -42.33
N GLU A 22 -11.33 7.55 -43.01
CA GLU A 22 -11.39 6.62 -44.14
C GLU A 22 -11.44 5.14 -43.74
N ILE A 23 -11.08 4.79 -42.49
CA ILE A 23 -10.93 3.38 -42.06
C ILE A 23 -12.04 3.02 -41.09
N ASN A 24 -12.99 2.21 -41.56
CA ASN A 24 -14.18 1.83 -40.79
C ASN A 24 -14.09 0.43 -40.13
N SER A 25 -13.15 -0.42 -40.57
CA SER A 25 -12.90 -1.75 -39.99
C SER A 25 -11.60 -2.37 -40.51
N PHE A 26 -11.09 -3.40 -39.83
CA PHE A 26 -10.07 -4.29 -40.38
C PHE A 26 -10.39 -5.76 -40.07
N GLU A 27 -9.97 -6.64 -40.98
CA GLU A 27 -10.16 -8.08 -40.87
C GLU A 27 -8.82 -8.81 -40.72
N ILE A 28 -8.79 -9.81 -39.85
CA ILE A 28 -7.67 -10.73 -39.70
C ILE A 28 -8.08 -12.04 -40.37
N HIS A 29 -7.31 -12.47 -41.37
CA HIS A 29 -7.54 -13.75 -42.04
C HIS A 29 -6.50 -14.80 -41.62
N ASP A 30 -6.90 -16.07 -41.70
CA ASP A 30 -5.94 -17.19 -41.63
C ASP A 30 -5.21 -17.35 -42.97
N TRP A 31 -4.25 -18.27 -43.00
CA TRP A 31 -3.49 -18.59 -44.21
C TRP A 31 -4.34 -19.19 -45.35
N LYS A 32 -5.59 -19.56 -45.07
CA LYS A 32 -6.58 -20.04 -46.04
C LYS A 32 -7.61 -18.95 -46.39
N GLU A 33 -7.34 -17.69 -46.05
CA GLU A 33 -8.21 -16.53 -46.25
C GLU A 33 -9.55 -16.54 -45.47
N ASN A 34 -9.73 -17.43 -44.50
CA ASN A 34 -10.91 -17.37 -43.64
C ASN A 34 -10.78 -16.22 -42.66
N THR A 35 -11.81 -15.38 -42.54
CA THR A 35 -11.85 -14.31 -41.54
C THR A 35 -11.85 -14.91 -40.12
N ILE A 36 -10.77 -14.68 -39.38
CA ILE A 36 -10.59 -15.04 -37.97
C ILE A 36 -11.30 -14.01 -37.08
N SER A 37 -11.21 -12.73 -37.44
CA SER A 37 -11.76 -11.64 -36.64
C SER A 37 -12.02 -10.41 -37.51
N LEU A 38 -13.15 -9.75 -37.29
CA LEU A 38 -13.51 -8.46 -37.86
C LEU A 38 -13.59 -7.47 -36.70
N ILE A 39 -12.80 -6.40 -36.77
CA ILE A 39 -12.75 -5.37 -35.75
C ILE A 39 -13.22 -4.08 -36.39
N LYS A 40 -14.33 -3.53 -35.86
CA LYS A 40 -14.94 -2.30 -36.35
C LYS A 40 -14.31 -1.07 -35.72
N ALA A 41 -14.45 0.09 -36.36
CA ALA A 41 -13.93 1.35 -35.84
C ALA A 41 -14.43 1.69 -34.43
N GLU A 42 -15.66 1.29 -34.09
CA GLU A 42 -16.25 1.43 -32.76
C GLU A 42 -15.45 0.70 -31.65
N GLU A 43 -14.70 -0.34 -32.01
CA GLU A 43 -13.85 -1.12 -31.10
C GLU A 43 -12.40 -0.60 -31.05
N PHE A 44 -12.06 0.43 -31.84
CA PHE A 44 -10.70 0.94 -31.91
C PHE A 44 -10.30 1.67 -30.62
N GLU A 45 -11.22 2.37 -29.96
CA GLU A 45 -10.96 3.06 -28.68
C GLU A 45 -10.52 2.06 -27.60
N ASP A 46 -11.19 0.92 -27.51
CA ASP A 46 -10.86 -0.15 -26.56
C ASP A 46 -9.46 -0.76 -26.85
N LEU A 47 -9.08 -0.84 -28.13
CA LEU A 47 -7.79 -1.41 -28.57
C LEU A 47 -6.64 -0.39 -28.61
N SER A 48 -6.94 0.90 -28.73
CA SER A 48 -5.97 2.01 -28.66
C SER A 48 -5.64 2.37 -27.21
N SER A 49 -6.52 2.00 -26.28
CA SER A 49 -6.25 2.10 -24.85
C SER A 49 -4.95 1.35 -24.51
N LYS A 50 -3.98 2.09 -23.97
CA LYS A 50 -2.84 1.49 -23.25
C LYS A 50 -3.39 0.91 -21.96
N THR A 51 -4.15 -0.16 -22.04
CA THR A 51 -4.38 -0.99 -20.87
C THR A 51 -3.02 -1.57 -20.53
N ASP A 52 -2.39 -0.98 -19.50
CA ASP A 52 -1.32 -1.64 -18.78
C ASP A 52 -1.78 -3.09 -18.59
N PRO A 53 -0.96 -4.08 -18.97
CA PRO A 53 -1.35 -5.48 -18.89
C PRO A 53 -1.88 -5.67 -17.49
N ILE A 54 -3.19 -5.94 -17.37
CA ILE A 54 -3.97 -6.08 -16.14
C ILE A 54 -2.99 -6.05 -15.00
N ALA A 55 -2.73 -4.86 -14.43
CA ALA A 55 -1.78 -4.77 -13.33
C ALA A 55 -2.28 -5.86 -12.39
N ASP A 56 -1.50 -6.93 -12.23
CA ASP A 56 -1.78 -7.91 -11.20
C ASP A 56 -2.03 -7.01 -9.98
N ASN A 57 -3.24 -7.03 -9.45
CA ASN A 57 -3.59 -6.25 -8.28
C ASN A 57 -2.75 -6.86 -7.16
N VAL A 58 -1.46 -6.50 -7.11
CA VAL A 58 -0.55 -6.95 -6.08
C VAL A 58 -0.90 -6.10 -4.89
N GLU A 59 -1.96 -6.54 -4.21
CA GLU A 59 -2.52 -5.85 -3.08
C GLU A 59 -1.46 -5.65 -2.01
N ASN A 60 -1.60 -4.54 -1.29
CA ASN A 60 -0.81 -4.28 -0.10
C ASN A 60 -1.07 -5.40 0.91
N LYS A 61 -0.01 -5.95 1.49
CA LYS A 61 -0.16 -6.98 2.53
C LYS A 61 -0.33 -6.30 3.88
N VAL A 62 -1.52 -6.41 4.45
CA VAL A 62 -1.82 -5.92 5.80
C VAL A 62 -1.67 -7.06 6.80
N GLN A 63 -0.91 -6.80 7.87
CA GLN A 63 -0.77 -7.73 8.98
C GLN A 63 -1.10 -7.00 10.28
N VAL A 64 -2.00 -7.57 11.09
CA VAL A 64 -2.25 -7.12 12.46
C VAL A 64 -1.45 -7.98 13.43
N LYS A 65 -0.81 -7.35 14.40
CA LYS A 65 -0.08 -8.02 15.48
C LYS A 65 -0.58 -7.49 16.80
N GLU A 66 -1.08 -8.40 17.63
CA GLU A 66 -1.65 -8.04 18.93
C GLU A 66 -0.58 -7.90 20.01
N ASN A 67 -0.86 -7.10 21.02
CA ASN A 67 -0.05 -6.98 22.25
C ASN A 67 1.45 -6.71 22.01
N GLN A 68 1.77 -5.86 21.04
CA GLN A 68 3.14 -5.48 20.71
C GLN A 68 3.65 -4.39 21.65
N LYS A 69 4.83 -4.59 22.24
CA LYS A 69 5.53 -3.59 23.05
C LYS A 69 6.24 -2.57 22.14
N MET A 70 6.03 -1.28 22.40
CA MET A 70 6.70 -0.19 21.71
C MET A 70 7.22 0.83 22.71
N LEU A 71 8.46 1.29 22.55
CA LEU A 71 9.05 2.32 23.41
C LEU A 71 8.73 3.71 22.86
N ILE A 72 8.28 4.62 23.71
CA ILE A 72 7.95 5.98 23.32
C ILE A 72 9.22 6.82 23.24
N ILE A 73 9.49 7.39 22.06
CA ILE A 73 10.55 8.38 21.85
C ILE A 73 9.97 9.79 21.79
N ARG A 74 8.84 9.94 21.11
CA ARG A 74 8.06 11.17 21.06
C ARG A 74 6.58 10.84 20.95
N ALA A 75 5.83 11.17 22.01
CA ALA A 75 4.38 11.09 22.00
C ALA A 75 3.79 12.19 21.12
N SER A 76 2.65 11.90 20.48
CA SER A 76 1.93 12.90 19.71
C SER A 76 0.43 12.86 20.02
N PHE A 77 -0.06 13.93 20.61
CA PHE A 77 -1.43 13.96 21.15
C PHE A 77 -2.47 14.44 20.14
N THR A 78 -2.07 14.63 18.88
CA THR A 78 -2.94 15.07 17.79
C THR A 78 -3.21 13.91 16.85
N LYS A 79 -4.48 13.68 16.48
CA LYS A 79 -4.93 12.57 15.63
C LYS A 79 -4.17 12.46 14.29
N ASP A 80 -3.78 13.59 13.72
CA ASP A 80 -3.12 13.67 12.41
C ASP A 80 -1.59 13.63 12.50
N LEU A 81 -1.03 13.52 13.70
CA LEU A 81 0.41 13.49 13.91
C LEU A 81 0.89 12.10 14.33
N LYS A 82 2.08 11.73 13.83
CA LYS A 82 2.68 10.44 14.12
C LYS A 82 3.42 10.47 15.45
N TRP A 83 3.31 9.36 16.18
CA TRP A 83 4.17 9.03 17.30
C TRP A 83 5.50 8.50 16.78
N ASP A 84 6.62 8.87 17.40
CA ASP A 84 7.89 8.22 17.16
C ASP A 84 8.17 7.20 18.26
N LEU A 85 8.39 5.96 17.83
CA LEU A 85 8.46 4.80 18.69
C LEU A 85 9.67 3.92 18.33
N ILE A 86 10.11 3.07 19.26
CA ILE A 86 10.98 1.94 18.93
C ILE A 86 10.17 0.66 18.94
N TYR A 87 10.19 -0.07 17.83
CA TYR A 87 9.63 -1.40 17.70
C TYR A 87 10.73 -2.37 17.30
N LYS A 88 10.99 -3.38 18.13
CA LYS A 88 12.03 -4.40 17.90
C LYS A 88 13.40 -3.81 17.50
N GLY A 89 13.85 -2.80 18.24
CA GLY A 89 15.13 -2.14 18.01
C GLY A 89 15.17 -1.15 16.84
N THR A 90 14.06 -0.99 16.10
CA THR A 90 13.97 -0.05 14.98
C THR A 90 13.09 1.15 15.32
N LYS A 91 13.55 2.36 15.01
CA LYS A 91 12.72 3.55 15.12
C LYS A 91 11.63 3.53 14.03
N VAL A 92 10.38 3.67 14.44
CA VAL A 92 9.21 3.72 13.56
C VAL A 92 8.35 4.93 13.89
N SER A 93 7.67 5.48 12.89
CA SER A 93 6.66 6.51 13.09
C SER A 93 5.29 5.91 12.81
N ALA A 94 4.36 6.01 13.76
CA ALA A 94 3.05 5.36 13.66
C ALA A 94 1.90 6.34 13.94
N PHE A 95 0.81 6.19 13.20
CA PHE A 95 -0.45 6.90 13.50
C PHE A 95 -1.23 6.19 14.60
N MET A 96 -1.88 6.96 15.46
CA MET A 96 -2.82 6.46 16.45
C MET A 96 -4.24 6.49 15.87
N LYS A 97 -4.88 5.33 15.73
CA LYS A 97 -6.30 5.23 15.34
C LYS A 97 -7.25 5.03 16.52
N ASP A 98 -6.72 4.72 17.71
CA ASP A 98 -7.53 4.47 18.89
C ASP A 98 -8.07 5.79 19.47
N GLU A 99 -9.36 6.03 19.27
CA GLU A 99 -10.04 7.22 19.78
C GLU A 99 -10.18 7.22 21.30
N GLU A 100 -10.24 6.05 21.94
CA GLU A 100 -10.35 5.95 23.40
C GLU A 100 -9.04 6.33 24.09
N LEU A 101 -7.90 5.98 23.49
CA LEU A 101 -6.61 6.45 23.98
C LEU A 101 -6.50 7.98 23.89
N ILE A 102 -6.92 8.57 22.76
CA ILE A 102 -6.89 10.03 22.58
C ILE A 102 -7.72 10.70 23.69
N LYS A 103 -8.93 10.20 23.96
CA LYS A 103 -9.76 10.69 25.08
C LYS A 103 -9.12 10.47 26.44
N ALA A 104 -8.41 9.36 26.66
CA ALA A 104 -7.72 9.09 27.91
C ALA A 104 -6.58 10.10 28.16
N ILE A 105 -5.83 10.44 27.11
CA ILE A 105 -4.80 11.49 27.13
C ILE A 105 -5.43 12.85 27.43
N ASP A 106 -6.55 13.19 26.77
CA ASP A 106 -7.28 14.44 27.01
C ASP A 106 -7.81 14.54 28.46
N ARG A 107 -8.07 13.39 29.11
CA ARG A 107 -8.45 13.32 30.54
C ARG A 107 -7.28 13.45 31.51
N GLY A 108 -6.05 13.46 31.01
CA GLY A 108 -4.84 13.69 31.80
C GLY A 108 -3.90 12.49 31.94
N ASP A 109 -4.12 11.39 31.22
CA ASP A 109 -3.15 10.30 31.18
C ASP A 109 -1.83 10.78 30.55
N GLN A 110 -0.72 10.55 31.27
CA GLN A 110 0.60 11.07 30.90
C GLN A 110 1.44 9.99 30.22
N PHE A 111 1.92 10.28 29.02
CA PHE A 111 2.86 9.46 28.27
C PHE A 111 4.17 10.22 28.11
N SER A 112 5.26 9.61 28.56
CA SER A 112 6.60 10.22 28.54
C SER A 112 7.56 9.45 27.65
N LYS A 113 8.62 10.13 27.21
CA LYS A 113 9.75 9.47 26.56
C LYS A 113 10.36 8.45 27.54
N GLY A 114 10.62 7.23 27.06
CA GLY A 114 11.11 6.12 27.88
C GLY A 114 10.02 5.16 28.33
N ASP A 115 8.74 5.57 28.32
CA ASP A 115 7.65 4.67 28.64
C ASP A 115 7.45 3.60 27.55
N LEU A 116 6.92 2.44 27.94
CA LEU A 116 6.47 1.39 27.05
C LEU A 116 4.95 1.44 26.90
N MET A 117 4.49 1.18 25.68
CA MET A 117 3.09 0.95 25.36
C MET A 117 2.91 -0.45 24.79
N VAL A 118 1.86 -1.13 25.23
CA VAL A 118 1.40 -2.39 24.65
C VAL A 118 0.21 -2.06 23.76
N VAL A 119 0.29 -2.45 22.48
CA VAL A 119 -0.69 -2.08 21.47
C VAL A 119 -0.93 -3.16 20.43
N ASP A 120 -2.10 -3.10 19.80
CA ASP A 120 -2.36 -3.83 18.57
C ASP A 120 -1.88 -3.00 17.38
N LEU A 121 -0.92 -3.55 16.64
CA LEU A 121 -0.18 -2.87 15.59
C LEU A 121 -0.55 -3.43 14.22
N GLU A 122 -1.05 -2.57 13.33
CA GLU A 122 -1.17 -2.84 11.90
C GLU A 122 0.16 -2.50 11.20
N ILE A 123 0.63 -3.44 10.38
CA ILE A 123 1.79 -3.28 9.50
C ILE A 123 1.32 -3.50 8.06
N THR A 124 1.30 -2.44 7.27
CA THR A 124 1.02 -2.48 5.83
C THR A 124 2.33 -2.59 5.05
N LYS A 125 2.50 -3.63 4.24
CA LYS A 125 3.59 -3.71 3.27
C LYS A 125 3.09 -3.28 1.90
N TYR A 126 3.68 -2.23 1.36
CA TYR A 126 3.33 -1.68 0.06
C TYR A 126 4.07 -2.40 -1.04
N TYR A 127 3.38 -2.83 -2.08
CA TYR A 127 4.07 -3.44 -3.22
C TYR A 127 4.79 -2.36 -4.03
N ASP A 128 6.09 -2.55 -4.22
CA ASP A 128 6.92 -1.71 -5.06
C ASP A 128 7.03 -2.36 -6.44
N GLN A 129 6.48 -1.71 -7.46
CA GLN A 129 6.47 -2.23 -8.84
C GLN A 129 7.87 -2.23 -9.49
N GLU A 130 8.75 -1.30 -9.09
CA GLU A 130 10.10 -1.21 -9.65
C GLU A 130 10.99 -2.34 -9.12
N LEU A 131 10.86 -2.65 -7.82
CA LEU A 131 11.63 -3.69 -7.16
C LEU A 131 10.96 -5.08 -7.21
N GLY A 132 9.68 -5.14 -7.60
CA GLY A 132 8.91 -6.37 -7.68
C GLY A 132 8.69 -7.04 -6.32
N THR A 133 8.62 -6.28 -5.23
CA THR A 133 8.53 -6.82 -3.86
C THR A 133 7.75 -5.93 -2.90
N HIS A 134 7.29 -6.51 -1.79
CA HIS A 134 6.56 -5.81 -0.73
C HIS A 134 7.53 -5.13 0.25
N MET A 135 7.43 -3.81 0.39
CA MET A 135 8.29 -3.00 1.25
C MET A 135 7.55 -2.40 2.45
N ILE A 136 8.29 -2.20 3.53
CA ILE A 136 7.85 -1.43 4.69
C ILE A 136 8.36 0.00 4.51
N THR A 137 7.45 0.98 4.57
CA THR A 137 7.73 2.40 4.43
C THR A 137 7.42 3.13 5.74
N LYS A 138 7.61 4.45 5.75
CA LYS A 138 7.29 5.31 6.91
C LYS A 138 5.79 5.36 7.25
N ASP A 139 4.93 4.89 6.35
CA ASP A 139 3.47 4.88 6.52
C ASP A 139 2.92 3.48 6.85
N SER A 140 3.81 2.49 6.94
CA SER A 140 3.44 1.09 7.17
C SER A 140 2.83 0.84 8.55
N TYR A 141 3.15 1.64 9.55
CA TYR A 141 2.80 1.36 10.94
C TYR A 141 1.60 2.18 11.41
N LYS A 142 0.58 1.50 11.94
CA LYS A 142 -0.58 2.14 12.58
C LYS A 142 -0.94 1.41 13.85
N ILE A 143 -1.14 2.16 14.91
CA ILE A 143 -1.65 1.65 16.17
C ILE A 143 -3.16 1.60 16.07
N LEU A 144 -3.72 0.39 16.11
CA LEU A 144 -5.16 0.17 16.03
C LEU A 144 -5.82 0.33 17.39
N LYS A 145 -5.18 -0.22 18.42
CA LYS A 145 -5.72 -0.26 19.77
C LYS A 145 -4.62 -0.15 20.80
N PHE A 146 -4.87 0.63 21.84
CA PHE A 146 -4.07 0.70 23.04
C PHE A 146 -4.52 -0.33 24.06
N VAL A 147 -3.56 -1.06 24.64
CA VAL A 147 -3.82 -2.12 25.62
C VAL A 147 -3.32 -1.71 27.01
N GLU A 148 -2.07 -1.26 27.11
CA GLU A 148 -1.44 -0.97 28.41
C GLU A 148 -0.34 0.09 28.29
N HIS A 149 -0.17 0.88 29.35
CA HIS A 149 0.96 1.81 29.54
C HIS A 149 1.84 1.34 30.70
N ILE A 150 3.13 1.18 30.41
CA ILE A 150 4.15 0.74 31.36
C ILE A 150 5.16 1.88 31.50
N LYS A 151 5.17 2.52 32.67
CA LYS A 151 6.09 3.63 32.98
C LYS A 151 7.53 3.16 33.12
N ASP A 152 8.48 3.99 32.69
CA ASP A 152 9.93 3.69 32.68
C ASP A 152 10.46 3.17 34.03
N GLY A 153 10.00 3.73 35.15
CA GLY A 153 10.37 3.26 36.51
C GLY A 153 9.92 1.83 36.86
N ARG A 154 9.17 1.14 35.98
CA ARG A 154 8.83 -0.29 36.08
C ARG A 154 9.58 -1.16 35.08
N ILE A 155 10.28 -0.55 34.11
CA ILE A 155 10.96 -1.25 33.02
C ILE A 155 12.29 -1.87 33.49
N GLU A 156 12.97 -1.25 34.45
CA GLU A 156 14.20 -1.81 35.06
C GLU A 156 13.99 -3.23 35.62
N ASN A 157 12.76 -3.63 35.96
CA ASN A 157 12.46 -4.96 36.49
C ASN A 157 11.93 -5.97 35.45
N MET A 158 11.95 -5.64 34.15
CA MET A 158 11.34 -6.48 33.09
C MET A 158 12.33 -6.99 32.03
N PHE A 159 13.62 -6.66 32.17
CA PHE A 159 14.68 -7.11 31.26
C PHE A 159 15.78 -7.96 31.92
N ASP A 160 15.64 -8.27 33.21
CA ASP A 160 16.46 -9.26 33.91
C ASP A 160 15.76 -10.63 33.87
N GLU A 161 15.91 -11.36 32.75
CA GLU A 161 15.97 -12.84 32.66
C GLU A 161 16.37 -13.28 31.24
#